data_AF-A0A7Y4ZNM5-F1
#
_entry.id   AF-A0A7Y4ZNM5-F1
#
_cell.length_a   1.000
_cell.length_b   1.000
_cell.length_c   1.000
_cell.angle_alpha   90.00
_cell.angle_beta   90.00
_cell.angle_gamma   90.00
#
_symmetry.space_group_name_H-M   'P 1'
#
loop_
_entity.id
_entity.type
_entity.pdbx_description
1 polymer ?
#
loop_
_entity_poly.entity_id
_entity_poly.type
_entity_poly.pdbx_seq_one_letter_code
_entity_poly.pdbx_strand_id
1 'polypeptide(L)'
;MVRHRPGGRTAVAIMAAASTCAACSMLVDLASFTGGATPGSDAGSDAEARVPEGDAGGTDAGPDVPRIPFCAATDAAFCDDFDDGDLGATWSARTVDDASVQSKDTAQLRSPPASFLVAVAPRSGGVESYFEKDVAKSTERAVWAFDVRIDTTSLDTLRVATFRQPAIPAKVRVVLNGTPQRWGLMEVLENAGEGGADVVRTTTSTVAFTTSVWHSVALTVDLKGRTTQLTVDGTQIVSATLASAWVVGNVEGYLGIGSLNNPKSRWEIRYDNALLTLQ
;
A
#
# COMPACT_ATOMS: atom_id res chain seq x y z
N MET A 1 15.69 -20.43 -47.10
CA MET A 1 17.11 -20.04 -47.25
C MET A 1 17.49 -19.24 -46.00
N VAL A 2 18.01 -19.93 -44.98
CA VAL A 2 18.22 -19.38 -43.62
C VAL A 2 19.62 -18.77 -43.55
N ARG A 3 19.71 -17.45 -43.35
CA ARG A 3 20.98 -16.75 -43.12
C ARG A 3 21.25 -16.61 -41.62
N HIS A 4 22.19 -17.41 -41.11
CA HIS A 4 22.80 -17.18 -39.81
C HIS A 4 23.69 -15.93 -39.86
N ARG A 5 23.49 -14.99 -38.93
CA ARG A 5 24.45 -13.92 -38.63
C ARG A 5 25.40 -14.38 -37.49
N PRO A 6 26.71 -14.13 -37.60
CA PRO A 6 27.68 -14.49 -36.57
C PRO A 6 27.62 -13.52 -35.38
N GLY A 7 27.72 -14.09 -34.18
CA GLY A 7 27.74 -13.35 -32.91
C GLY A 7 29.03 -12.56 -32.72
N GLY A 8 28.87 -11.25 -32.47
CA GLY A 8 29.93 -10.40 -31.95
C GLY A 8 30.10 -10.66 -30.45
N ARG A 9 31.28 -11.16 -30.06
CA ARG A 9 31.71 -11.27 -28.67
C ARG A 9 32.15 -9.90 -28.20
N THR A 10 31.32 -9.22 -27.41
CA THR A 10 31.69 -7.99 -26.72
C THR A 10 32.42 -8.35 -25.44
N ALA A 11 33.68 -7.92 -25.33
CA ALA A 11 34.51 -8.08 -24.15
C ALA A 11 33.94 -7.26 -22.98
N VAL A 12 33.67 -7.92 -21.86
CA VAL A 12 33.27 -7.28 -20.60
C VAL A 12 34.54 -6.90 -19.84
N ALA A 13 34.80 -5.60 -19.71
CA ALA A 13 35.86 -5.08 -18.84
C ALA A 13 35.36 -5.07 -17.39
N ILE A 14 35.97 -5.90 -16.55
CA ILE A 14 35.74 -5.93 -15.11
C ILE A 14 36.55 -4.80 -14.48
N MET A 15 35.89 -3.72 -14.09
CA MET A 15 36.48 -2.64 -13.29
C MET A 15 36.20 -2.93 -11.82
N ALA A 16 37.22 -3.40 -11.09
CA ALA A 16 37.17 -3.58 -9.65
C ALA A 16 37.28 -2.21 -8.96
N ALA A 17 36.19 -1.73 -8.36
CA ALA A 17 36.20 -0.57 -7.49
C ALA A 17 36.48 -1.01 -6.04
N ALA A 18 37.57 -0.52 -5.49
CA ALA A 18 37.98 -0.74 -4.10
C ALA A 18 37.02 -0.01 -3.13
N SER A 19 36.47 -0.75 -2.18
CA SER A 19 35.56 -0.26 -1.15
C SER A 19 36.38 0.21 0.06
N THR A 20 36.47 1.52 0.29
CA THR A 20 36.98 2.09 1.55
C THR A 20 35.87 2.11 2.60
N CYS A 21 35.99 1.27 3.62
CA CYS A 21 35.16 1.29 4.82
C CYS A 21 35.56 2.48 5.71
N ALA A 22 34.70 3.48 5.84
CA ALA A 22 34.75 4.45 6.93
C ALA A 22 33.75 4.00 8.00
N ALA A 23 34.26 3.41 9.09
CA ALA A 23 33.50 3.06 10.27
C ALA A 23 33.32 4.32 11.14
N CYS A 24 32.08 4.82 11.23
CA CYS A 24 31.70 5.79 12.25
C CYS A 24 31.07 5.03 13.44
N SER A 25 31.88 4.78 14.46
CA SER A 25 31.43 4.31 15.77
C SER A 25 30.69 5.44 16.49
N MET A 26 29.37 5.35 16.61
CA MET A 26 28.62 6.18 17.56
C MET A 26 28.59 5.45 18.91
N LEU A 27 29.43 5.90 19.84
CA LEU A 27 29.31 5.57 21.26
C LEU A 27 28.19 6.46 21.84
N VAL A 28 27.09 5.84 22.24
CA VAL A 28 26.04 6.49 23.02
C VAL A 28 26.46 6.44 24.48
N ASP A 29 26.74 7.61 25.05
CA ASP A 29 26.95 7.81 26.47
C ASP A 29 25.62 7.67 27.22
N LEU A 30 25.56 6.74 28.18
CA LEU A 30 24.40 6.45 29.03
C LEU A 30 24.64 6.87 30.49
N ALA A 31 25.62 7.73 30.76
CA ALA A 31 25.89 8.21 32.10
C ALA A 31 24.93 9.33 32.53
N SER A 32 23.63 9.04 32.72
CA SER A 32 22.79 9.84 33.62
C SER A 32 21.40 9.23 33.89
N PHE A 33 21.32 8.14 34.66
CA PHE A 33 20.10 7.80 35.40
C PHE A 33 20.46 7.07 36.69
N THR A 34 21.04 7.82 37.63
CA THR A 34 21.17 7.40 39.03
C THR A 34 20.44 8.39 39.92
N GLY A 35 19.35 7.93 40.50
CA GLY A 35 18.59 8.60 41.56
C GLY A 35 17.26 7.88 41.66
N GLY A 36 16.87 7.24 42.75
CA GLY A 36 17.33 7.25 44.13
C GLY A 36 16.11 6.78 44.90
N ALA A 37 16.25 5.68 45.65
CA ALA A 37 15.14 5.03 46.31
C ALA A 37 14.56 5.87 47.46
N THR A 38 13.25 5.76 47.67
CA THR A 38 12.64 5.89 48.99
C THR A 38 11.59 4.79 49.16
N PRO A 39 11.72 3.90 50.18
CA PRO A 39 10.64 3.01 50.57
C PRO A 39 9.71 3.75 51.53
N GLY A 40 8.46 3.95 51.10
CA GLY A 40 7.37 4.42 51.95
C GLY A 40 6.39 3.28 52.21
N SER A 41 6.38 2.81 53.45
CA SER A 41 5.41 1.86 54.00
C SER A 41 4.11 2.56 54.38
N ASP A 42 3.00 1.81 54.30
CA ASP A 42 1.87 1.78 55.26
C ASP A 42 0.46 1.85 54.62
N ALA A 43 -0.20 0.70 54.73
CA ALA A 43 -1.55 0.47 55.25
C ALA A 43 -2.71 1.43 54.90
N GLY A 44 -3.78 0.85 54.35
CA GLY A 44 -5.11 1.47 54.31
C GLY A 44 -6.09 0.62 53.50
N SER A 45 -6.65 -0.42 54.12
CA SER A 45 -8.08 -0.51 54.46
C SER A 45 -9.01 -0.92 53.32
N ASP A 46 -9.63 -2.07 53.53
CA ASP A 46 -10.69 -2.70 52.75
C ASP A 46 -11.88 -1.76 52.50
N ALA A 47 -12.30 -1.68 51.23
CA ALA A 47 -13.64 -1.23 50.86
C ALA A 47 -14.12 -2.12 49.71
N GLU A 48 -14.80 -3.22 50.06
CA GLU A 48 -15.64 -3.96 49.13
C GLU A 48 -16.81 -3.07 48.69
N ALA A 49 -16.60 -2.28 47.64
CA ALA A 49 -17.68 -1.65 46.92
C ALA A 49 -18.37 -2.71 46.07
N ARG A 50 -19.52 -3.21 46.54
CA ARG A 50 -20.50 -3.92 45.72
C ARG A 50 -20.79 -3.08 44.47
N VAL A 51 -20.29 -3.54 43.33
CA VAL A 51 -20.74 -3.06 42.03
C VAL A 51 -22.17 -3.55 41.84
N PRO A 52 -23.14 -2.68 41.53
CA PRO A 52 -24.48 -3.12 41.18
C PRO A 52 -24.39 -4.01 39.94
N GLU A 53 -25.01 -5.19 40.00
CA GLU A 53 -25.36 -5.99 38.82
C GLU A 53 -26.32 -5.15 37.96
N GLY A 54 -25.74 -4.27 37.15
CA GLY A 54 -26.44 -3.39 36.23
C GLY A 54 -26.73 -4.14 34.93
N ASP A 55 -27.89 -4.76 34.90
CA ASP A 55 -28.75 -4.98 33.73
C ASP A 55 -28.01 -5.18 32.39
N ALA A 56 -27.50 -6.40 32.19
CA ALA A 56 -27.17 -6.90 30.87
C ALA A 56 -28.47 -7.14 30.09
N GLY A 57 -28.76 -6.32 29.09
CA GLY A 57 -29.81 -6.68 28.12
C GLY A 57 -30.58 -5.56 27.43
N GLY A 58 -30.17 -4.29 27.56
CA GLY A 58 -30.68 -3.24 26.68
C GLY A 58 -30.09 -3.37 25.28
N THR A 59 -30.55 -4.35 24.49
CA THR A 59 -30.37 -4.29 23.03
C THR A 59 -31.15 -3.08 22.56
N ASP A 60 -30.44 -1.97 22.36
CA ASP A 60 -30.94 -0.77 21.70
C ASP A 60 -31.35 -1.16 20.28
N ALA A 61 -32.55 -1.70 20.16
CA ALA A 61 -33.25 -2.00 18.91
C ALA A 61 -33.82 -0.70 18.36
N GLY A 62 -32.97 0.31 18.22
CA GLY A 62 -33.25 1.46 17.37
C GLY A 62 -33.62 0.93 15.98
N PRO A 63 -34.54 1.61 15.26
CA PRO A 63 -34.91 1.19 13.93
C PRO A 63 -33.63 1.04 13.10
N ASP A 64 -33.42 -0.16 12.54
CA ASP A 64 -32.31 -0.45 11.63
C ASP A 64 -32.39 0.54 10.46
N VAL A 65 -31.71 1.67 10.58
CA VAL A 65 -31.58 2.63 9.48
C VAL A 65 -30.83 1.87 8.41
N PRO A 66 -31.42 1.64 7.22
CA PRO A 66 -30.75 0.90 6.17
C PRO A 66 -29.41 1.55 5.89
N ARG A 67 -28.33 0.82 6.15
CA ARG A 67 -26.98 1.30 5.85
C ARG A 67 -26.85 1.38 4.33
N ILE A 68 -26.59 2.57 3.81
CA ILE A 68 -26.30 2.75 2.39
C ILE A 68 -24.92 2.15 2.13
N PRO A 69 -24.78 1.16 1.21
CA PRO A 69 -23.48 0.61 0.83
C PRO A 69 -22.54 1.70 0.32
N PHE A 70 -21.24 1.55 0.54
CA PHE A 70 -20.28 2.60 0.18
C PHE A 70 -20.33 2.90 -1.31
N CYS A 71 -20.33 1.85 -2.14
CA CYS A 71 -20.37 1.99 -3.58
C CYS A 71 -21.69 2.53 -4.13
N ALA A 72 -22.78 2.46 -3.36
CA ALA A 72 -24.07 3.04 -3.76
C ALA A 72 -24.08 4.58 -3.62
N ALA A 73 -23.17 5.16 -2.84
CA ALA A 73 -23.09 6.59 -2.58
C ALA A 73 -22.04 7.32 -3.44
N THR A 74 -21.32 6.61 -4.30
CA THR A 74 -20.20 7.15 -5.08
C THR A 74 -20.48 7.16 -6.58
N ASP A 75 -20.14 8.27 -7.24
CA ASP A 75 -20.10 8.37 -8.70
C ASP A 75 -18.67 8.12 -9.18
N ALA A 76 -18.38 6.87 -9.53
CA ALA A 76 -17.06 6.44 -9.98
C ALA A 76 -17.17 5.49 -11.17
N ALA A 77 -16.10 5.45 -11.97
CA ALA A 77 -16.02 4.52 -13.10
C ALA A 77 -15.86 3.06 -12.64
N PHE A 78 -15.35 2.87 -11.42
CA PHE A 78 -15.31 1.59 -10.73
C PHE A 78 -15.36 1.82 -9.21
N CYS A 79 -16.09 0.95 -8.52
CA CYS A 79 -16.13 0.89 -7.06
C CYS A 79 -16.23 -0.58 -6.62
N ASP A 80 -15.49 -0.94 -5.56
CA ASP A 80 -15.63 -2.21 -4.86
C ASP A 80 -15.34 -2.01 -3.36
N ASP A 81 -16.36 -2.16 -2.53
CA ASP A 81 -16.28 -2.21 -1.06
C ASP A 81 -16.15 -3.66 -0.55
N PHE A 82 -16.04 -4.64 -1.45
CA PHE A 82 -15.86 -6.08 -1.17
C PHE A 82 -17.00 -6.76 -0.42
N ASP A 83 -18.13 -6.07 -0.29
CA ASP A 83 -19.29 -6.54 0.45
C ASP A 83 -20.10 -7.57 -0.35
N ASP A 84 -20.23 -7.34 -1.65
CA ASP A 84 -21.06 -8.14 -2.55
C ASP A 84 -20.26 -9.17 -3.36
N GLY A 85 -20.95 -10.22 -3.81
CA GLY A 85 -20.42 -11.20 -4.77
C GLY A 85 -19.19 -12.01 -4.32
N ASP A 86 -18.63 -12.76 -5.26
CA ASP A 86 -17.36 -13.47 -5.05
C ASP A 86 -16.18 -12.50 -5.13
N LEU A 87 -15.13 -12.75 -4.34
CA LEU A 87 -13.93 -11.92 -4.33
C LEU A 87 -13.29 -11.86 -5.74
N GLY A 88 -13.19 -10.64 -6.29
CA GLY A 88 -12.62 -10.40 -7.62
C GLY A 88 -13.62 -10.44 -8.76
N ALA A 89 -14.92 -10.70 -8.52
CA ALA A 89 -15.92 -10.87 -9.58
C ALA A 89 -16.10 -9.62 -10.48
N THR A 90 -15.87 -8.43 -9.95
CA THR A 90 -16.00 -7.15 -10.65
C THR A 90 -14.67 -6.66 -11.26
N TRP A 91 -13.57 -7.35 -10.99
CA TRP A 91 -12.22 -6.98 -11.44
C TRP A 91 -11.91 -7.59 -12.82
N SER A 92 -11.03 -6.93 -13.57
CA SER A 92 -10.66 -7.37 -14.92
C SER A 92 -9.73 -8.58 -14.87
N ALA A 93 -8.83 -8.63 -13.89
CA ALA A 93 -7.95 -9.77 -13.65
C ALA A 93 -7.58 -9.91 -12.17
N ARG A 94 -7.08 -11.10 -11.83
CA ARG A 94 -6.63 -11.50 -10.50
C ARG A 94 -5.32 -12.26 -10.61
N THR A 95 -4.31 -11.83 -9.86
CA THR A 95 -3.02 -12.49 -9.73
C THR A 95 -2.84 -12.93 -8.29
N VAL A 96 -2.48 -14.20 -8.07
CA VAL A 96 -2.20 -14.77 -6.74
C VAL A 96 -0.87 -15.51 -6.79
N ASP A 97 0.12 -15.01 -6.05
CA ASP A 97 1.40 -15.70 -5.83
C ASP A 97 1.20 -16.91 -4.91
N ASP A 98 2.02 -17.95 -5.07
CA ASP A 98 1.94 -19.21 -4.35
C ASP A 98 2.22 -19.09 -2.84
N ALA A 99 2.91 -18.04 -2.41
CA ALA A 99 3.11 -17.72 -1.01
C ALA A 99 2.05 -16.76 -0.44
N SER A 100 1.02 -16.43 -1.22
CA SER A 100 -0.05 -15.52 -0.82
C SER A 100 -1.41 -16.20 -0.82
N VAL A 101 -2.28 -15.73 0.08
CA VAL A 101 -3.70 -16.08 0.11
C VAL A 101 -4.51 -14.80 0.03
N GLN A 102 -5.48 -14.78 -0.88
CA GLN A 102 -6.43 -13.70 -1.03
C GLN A 102 -7.82 -14.16 -0.58
N SER A 103 -8.43 -13.46 0.37
CA SER A 103 -9.73 -13.81 0.94
C SER A 103 -10.55 -12.58 1.32
N LYS A 104 -11.85 -12.74 1.54
CA LYS A 104 -12.65 -11.74 2.26
C LYS A 104 -12.33 -11.83 3.76
N ASP A 105 -12.31 -10.71 4.45
CA ASP A 105 -12.14 -10.61 5.91
C ASP A 105 -13.33 -9.84 6.51
N THR A 106 -14.11 -10.54 7.34
CA THR A 106 -15.29 -9.98 8.02
C THR A 106 -15.00 -9.54 9.46
N ALA A 107 -13.76 -9.69 9.93
CA ALA A 107 -13.35 -9.34 11.29
C ALA A 107 -12.66 -7.97 11.34
N GLN A 108 -11.95 -7.59 10.28
CA GLN A 108 -11.27 -6.29 10.16
C GLN A 108 -11.74 -5.60 8.89
N LEU A 109 -12.62 -4.63 9.05
CA LEU A 109 -13.31 -3.97 7.94
C LEU A 109 -13.34 -2.45 8.16
N ARG A 110 -13.45 -1.70 7.07
CA ARG A 110 -13.68 -0.25 7.08
C ARG A 110 -15.16 0.02 6.76
N SER A 111 -15.70 -0.75 5.84
CA SER A 111 -17.12 -0.87 5.47
C SER A 111 -17.54 -2.32 5.71
N PRO A 112 -18.63 -2.58 6.44
CA PRO A 112 -19.18 -3.91 6.52
C PRO A 112 -20.07 -4.23 5.32
N PRO A 113 -20.24 -5.54 5.02
CA PRO A 113 -19.75 -6.69 5.79
C PRO A 113 -18.28 -7.14 5.66
N ALA A 114 -17.48 -6.73 4.67
CA ALA A 114 -16.19 -7.38 4.44
C ALA A 114 -15.12 -6.45 3.86
N SER A 115 -13.85 -6.79 4.09
CA SER A 115 -12.71 -6.22 3.38
C SER A 115 -11.97 -7.27 2.58
N PHE A 116 -11.08 -6.86 1.68
CA PHE A 116 -10.16 -7.73 0.97
C PHE A 116 -8.87 -7.93 1.76
N LEU A 117 -8.56 -9.17 2.16
CA LEU A 117 -7.31 -9.55 2.82
C LEU A 117 -6.35 -10.23 1.85
N VAL A 118 -5.09 -9.76 1.87
CA VAL A 118 -3.92 -10.46 1.34
C VAL A 118 -3.03 -10.90 2.50
N ALA A 119 -2.94 -12.21 2.73
CA ALA A 119 -2.01 -12.81 3.68
C ALA A 119 -0.80 -13.39 2.94
N VAL A 120 0.41 -13.11 3.42
CA VAL A 120 1.67 -13.57 2.80
C VAL A 120 2.48 -14.35 3.81
N ALA A 121 2.88 -15.56 3.45
CA ALA A 121 3.81 -16.36 4.24
C ALA A 121 5.26 -15.84 4.07
N PRO A 122 6.12 -15.98 5.11
CA PRO A 122 7.53 -15.69 4.96
C PRO A 122 8.16 -16.51 3.83
N ARG A 123 8.96 -15.88 2.96
CA ARG A 123 9.66 -16.58 1.87
C ARG A 123 10.90 -15.86 1.38
N SER A 124 11.72 -16.56 0.60
CA SER A 124 12.74 -15.96 -0.25
C SER A 124 12.16 -15.58 -1.61
N GLY A 125 12.47 -14.39 -2.12
CA GLY A 125 11.98 -13.84 -3.38
C GLY A 125 10.86 -12.82 -3.19
N GLY A 126 10.60 -12.06 -4.25
CA GLY A 126 9.47 -11.14 -4.31
C GLY A 126 8.12 -11.87 -4.28
N VAL A 127 7.04 -11.12 -4.07
CA VAL A 127 5.65 -11.63 -4.06
C VAL A 127 4.80 -10.64 -4.83
N GLU A 128 3.93 -11.11 -5.72
CA GLU A 128 2.94 -10.28 -6.42
C GLU A 128 1.55 -10.89 -6.30
N SER A 129 0.63 -10.19 -5.65
CA SER A 129 -0.73 -10.68 -5.42
C SER A 129 -1.69 -9.50 -5.41
N TYR A 130 -2.47 -9.34 -6.48
CA TYR A 130 -3.28 -8.15 -6.71
C TYR A 130 -4.50 -8.44 -7.58
N PHE A 131 -5.46 -7.50 -7.54
CA PHE A 131 -6.46 -7.33 -8.57
C PHE A 131 -6.07 -6.23 -9.54
N GLU A 132 -6.54 -6.37 -10.78
CA GLU A 132 -6.37 -5.40 -11.84
C GLU A 132 -7.75 -4.97 -12.36
N LYS A 133 -7.91 -3.66 -12.53
CA LYS A 133 -9.07 -3.07 -13.17
C LYS A 133 -8.65 -2.22 -14.35
N ASP A 134 -9.03 -2.67 -15.54
CA ASP A 134 -8.98 -1.88 -16.76
C ASP A 134 -10.27 -1.05 -16.87
N VAL A 135 -10.12 0.26 -17.09
CA VAL A 135 -11.21 1.13 -17.47
C VAL A 135 -10.94 1.65 -18.88
N ALA A 136 -11.63 1.04 -19.85
CA ALA A 136 -11.54 1.33 -21.28
C ALA A 136 -12.20 2.67 -21.68
N LYS A 137 -12.06 3.71 -20.84
CA LYS A 137 -12.55 5.07 -21.08
C LYS A 137 -11.36 6.03 -21.03
N SER A 138 -11.21 6.81 -22.10
CA SER A 138 -10.20 7.85 -22.15
C SER A 138 -10.47 8.93 -21.10
N THR A 139 -9.45 9.34 -20.36
CA THR A 139 -9.55 10.34 -19.29
C THR A 139 -8.42 11.36 -19.37
N GLU A 140 -8.68 12.59 -18.94
CA GLU A 140 -7.63 13.59 -18.74
C GLU A 140 -7.01 13.48 -17.35
N ARG A 141 -7.80 13.03 -16.36
CA ARG A 141 -7.36 12.86 -14.98
C ARG A 141 -8.07 11.68 -14.31
N ALA A 142 -7.30 10.83 -13.66
CA ALA A 142 -7.83 9.71 -12.87
C ALA A 142 -7.48 9.86 -11.39
N VAL A 143 -8.34 9.33 -10.53
CA VAL A 143 -8.09 9.19 -9.10
C VAL A 143 -8.30 7.73 -8.71
N TRP A 144 -7.24 7.09 -8.22
CA TRP A 144 -7.28 5.75 -7.64
C TRP A 144 -7.22 5.85 -6.12
N ALA A 145 -8.35 5.60 -5.46
CA ALA A 145 -8.51 5.72 -4.02
C ALA A 145 -8.92 4.39 -3.39
N PHE A 146 -8.47 4.16 -2.16
CA PHE A 146 -8.78 2.96 -1.38
C PHE A 146 -8.43 3.20 0.09
N ASP A 147 -9.07 2.44 0.97
CA ASP A 147 -8.64 2.32 2.36
C ASP A 147 -7.72 1.11 2.49
N VAL A 148 -6.65 1.24 3.30
CA VAL A 148 -5.68 0.17 3.53
C VAL A 148 -5.34 0.05 5.01
N ARG A 149 -5.24 -1.18 5.49
CA ARG A 149 -4.75 -1.51 6.82
C ARG A 149 -3.63 -2.53 6.71
N ILE A 150 -2.53 -2.27 7.42
CA ILE A 150 -1.33 -3.09 7.34
C ILE A 150 -1.01 -3.64 8.73
N ASP A 151 -1.16 -4.94 8.89
CA ASP A 151 -0.89 -5.67 10.12
C ASP A 151 0.41 -6.48 9.92
N THR A 152 1.55 -5.84 10.17
CA THR A 152 2.86 -6.50 10.21
C THR A 152 3.86 -5.68 11.03
N THR A 153 4.87 -6.37 11.56
CA THR A 153 5.93 -5.78 12.39
C THR A 153 7.18 -5.42 11.60
N SER A 154 7.32 -5.89 10.36
CA SER A 154 8.49 -5.61 9.52
C SER A 154 8.14 -5.62 8.04
N LEU A 155 8.39 -4.49 7.38
CA LEU A 155 8.35 -4.36 5.93
C LEU A 155 9.70 -3.86 5.45
N ASP A 156 10.21 -4.44 4.37
CA ASP A 156 11.33 -3.85 3.65
C ASP A 156 10.76 -2.84 2.63
N THR A 157 10.10 -3.37 1.60
CA THR A 157 9.46 -2.62 0.51
C THR A 157 8.16 -3.30 0.10
N LEU A 158 7.05 -2.57 0.13
CA LEU A 158 5.72 -3.05 -0.22
C LEU A 158 5.05 -2.09 -1.21
N ARG A 159 4.73 -2.53 -2.42
CA ARG A 159 3.84 -1.82 -3.34
C ARG A 159 2.41 -2.17 -2.96
N VAL A 160 1.55 -1.18 -2.73
CA VAL A 160 0.15 -1.39 -2.32
C VAL A 160 -0.86 -1.04 -3.40
N ALA A 161 -0.43 -0.26 -4.39
CA ALA A 161 -1.21 0.05 -5.57
C ALA A 161 -0.30 0.43 -6.74
N THR A 162 -0.76 0.17 -7.95
CA THR A 162 -0.13 0.64 -9.19
C THR A 162 -1.19 1.27 -10.08
N PHE A 163 -0.83 2.36 -10.75
CA PHE A 163 -1.59 2.99 -11.80
C PHE A 163 -0.79 2.90 -13.09
N ARG A 164 -1.40 2.47 -14.18
CA ARG A 164 -0.72 2.27 -15.46
C ARG A 164 -1.55 2.86 -16.60
N GLN A 165 -0.88 3.34 -17.64
CA GLN A 165 -1.50 3.69 -18.90
C GLN A 165 -1.10 2.65 -19.95
N PRO A 166 -1.98 1.81 -20.50
CA PRO A 166 -1.57 0.67 -21.34
C PRO A 166 -0.88 1.06 -22.65
N ALA A 167 -1.25 2.24 -23.19
CA ALA A 167 -0.73 2.77 -24.44
C ALA A 167 0.77 3.13 -24.38
N ILE A 168 1.32 3.25 -23.17
CA ILE A 168 2.74 3.53 -22.94
C ILE A 168 3.28 2.60 -21.85
N PRO A 169 4.55 2.22 -21.85
CA PRO A 169 5.12 1.40 -20.79
C PRO A 169 5.35 2.18 -19.47
N ALA A 170 4.51 3.17 -19.13
CA ALA A 170 4.66 3.99 -17.93
C ALA A 170 3.69 3.56 -16.80
N LYS A 171 4.16 3.65 -15.55
CA LYS A 171 3.34 3.37 -14.37
C LYS A 171 3.72 4.21 -13.16
N VAL A 172 2.74 4.57 -12.36
CA VAL A 172 2.93 5.22 -11.06
C VAL A 172 2.64 4.18 -9.99
N ARG A 173 3.51 4.07 -8.97
CA ARG A 173 3.35 3.10 -7.89
C ARG A 173 3.26 3.82 -6.55
N VAL A 174 2.39 3.32 -5.69
CA VAL A 174 2.38 3.66 -4.27
C VAL A 174 3.22 2.61 -3.55
N VAL A 175 4.38 3.02 -3.06
CA VAL A 175 5.34 2.14 -2.38
C VAL A 175 5.47 2.55 -0.92
N LEU A 176 5.35 1.59 -0.04
CA LEU A 176 5.60 1.75 1.38
C LEU A 176 6.96 1.11 1.65
N ASN A 177 7.93 1.96 1.96
CA ASN A 177 9.27 1.54 2.36
C ASN A 177 9.48 1.86 3.83
N GLY A 178 10.27 1.04 4.50
CA GLY A 178 10.89 1.40 5.76
C GLY A 178 10.37 0.65 6.98
N THR A 179 10.91 1.04 8.13
CA THR A 179 10.48 0.56 9.44
C THR A 179 9.09 1.10 9.79
N PRO A 180 8.32 0.49 10.72
CA PRO A 180 6.94 0.85 11.06
C PRO A 180 6.62 2.33 11.38
N GLN A 181 7.59 3.25 11.37
CA GLN A 181 7.44 4.65 11.75
C GLN A 181 7.75 5.67 10.62
N ARG A 182 8.19 5.23 9.44
CA ARG A 182 8.55 6.13 8.32
C ARG A 182 8.10 5.54 7.00
N TRP A 183 6.84 5.72 6.63
CA TRP A 183 6.31 5.18 5.36
C TRP A 183 6.02 6.31 4.38
N GLY A 184 6.01 5.98 3.08
CA GLY A 184 5.69 6.92 2.00
C GLY A 184 6.80 7.10 0.97
N LEU A 185 7.09 6.05 0.19
CA LEU A 185 7.81 6.23 -1.07
C LEU A 185 6.82 6.25 -2.24
N MET A 186 6.58 7.41 -2.85
CA MET A 186 6.00 7.38 -4.19
C MET A 186 7.13 7.10 -5.18
N GLU A 187 7.06 5.95 -5.83
CA GLU A 187 7.94 5.62 -6.94
C GLU A 187 7.16 5.86 -8.23
N VAL A 188 7.54 6.90 -8.98
CA VAL A 188 7.11 7.04 -10.38
C VAL A 188 8.11 6.25 -11.20
N LEU A 189 7.66 5.12 -11.73
CA LEU A 189 8.50 4.27 -12.58
C LEU A 189 8.11 4.48 -14.04
N GLU A 190 8.95 5.23 -14.74
CA GLU A 190 8.73 5.52 -16.15
C GLU A 190 9.68 4.66 -16.97
N ASN A 191 9.15 3.64 -17.63
CA ASN A 191 9.94 2.85 -18.55
C ASN A 191 9.90 3.57 -19.91
N ALA A 192 11.07 3.96 -20.41
CA ALA A 192 11.21 4.47 -21.76
C ALA A 192 11.41 3.30 -22.74
N GLY A 193 10.33 2.54 -23.01
CA GLY A 193 10.32 1.52 -24.06
C GLY A 193 11.20 0.27 -23.81
N GLU A 194 11.08 -0.71 -24.71
CA GLU A 194 11.81 -1.99 -24.64
C GLU A 194 13.33 -1.76 -24.77
N GLY A 195 14.04 -1.74 -23.63
CA GLY A 195 15.51 -1.76 -23.57
C GLY A 195 16.19 -0.50 -23.01
N GLY A 196 15.45 0.52 -22.57
CA GLY A 196 16.01 1.71 -21.94
C GLY A 196 15.91 1.65 -20.41
N ALA A 197 16.97 2.05 -19.70
CA ALA A 197 16.99 2.13 -18.24
C ALA A 197 15.75 2.85 -17.70
N ASP A 198 15.07 2.23 -16.74
CA ASP A 198 13.95 2.81 -16.04
C ASP A 198 14.33 4.21 -15.55
N VAL A 199 13.60 5.24 -15.97
CA VAL A 199 13.73 6.56 -15.37
C VAL A 199 12.94 6.50 -14.08
N VAL A 200 13.63 6.02 -13.03
CA VAL A 200 13.07 5.98 -11.68
C VAL A 200 13.08 7.40 -11.14
N ARG A 201 11.93 8.07 -11.17
CA ARG A 201 11.73 9.33 -10.43
C ARG A 201 11.11 8.99 -9.09
N THR A 202 11.97 8.94 -8.09
CA THR A 202 11.55 8.69 -6.73
C THR A 202 11.35 10.01 -6.00
N THR A 203 10.12 10.28 -5.58
CA THR A 203 9.82 11.36 -4.64
C THR A 203 9.50 10.76 -3.29
N THR A 204 10.41 10.96 -2.34
CA THR A 204 10.24 10.51 -0.95
C THR A 204 9.49 11.55 -0.15
N SER A 205 8.49 11.13 0.63
CA SER A 205 7.91 11.94 1.69
C SER A 205 7.60 11.05 2.87
N THR A 206 8.11 11.38 4.05
CA THR A 206 7.85 10.58 5.24
C THR A 206 6.56 11.04 5.90
N VAL A 207 5.58 10.14 5.96
CA VAL A 207 4.41 10.29 6.84
C VAL A 207 4.42 9.15 7.85
N ALA A 208 4.00 9.48 9.07
CA ALA A 208 3.76 8.47 10.09
C ALA A 208 2.56 7.65 9.64
N PHE A 209 2.80 6.41 9.25
CA PHE A 209 1.77 5.43 8.92
C PHE A 209 1.72 4.45 10.07
N THR A 210 0.58 4.36 10.75
CA THR A 210 0.44 3.53 11.94
C THR A 210 -0.04 2.15 11.50
N THR A 211 0.74 1.12 11.80
CA THR A 211 0.31 -0.27 11.57
C THR A 211 -0.98 -0.56 12.31
N SER A 212 -1.79 -1.48 11.81
CA SER A 212 -3.03 -1.91 12.45
C SER A 212 -4.10 -0.83 12.58
N VAL A 213 -4.01 0.22 11.76
CA VAL A 213 -5.03 1.27 11.59
C VAL A 213 -5.37 1.37 10.10
N TRP A 214 -6.62 1.71 9.80
CA TRP A 214 -7.08 2.01 8.44
C TRP A 214 -6.62 3.41 8.04
N HIS A 215 -5.95 3.49 6.88
CA HIS A 215 -5.53 4.72 6.25
C HIS A 215 -6.24 4.90 4.92
N SER A 216 -6.69 6.11 4.63
CA SER A 216 -7.30 6.46 3.34
C SER A 216 -6.22 6.94 2.39
N VAL A 217 -6.05 6.28 1.26
CA VAL A 217 -5.02 6.58 0.26
C VAL A 217 -5.70 7.01 -1.04
N ALA A 218 -5.23 8.10 -1.64
CA ALA A 218 -5.63 8.46 -3.00
C ALA A 218 -4.43 8.87 -3.85
N LEU A 219 -4.30 8.23 -5.01
CA LEU A 219 -3.36 8.57 -6.07
C LEU A 219 -4.11 9.28 -7.19
N THR A 220 -3.87 10.57 -7.34
CA THR A 220 -4.36 11.37 -8.47
C THR A 220 -3.30 11.39 -9.56
N VAL A 221 -3.67 11.03 -10.78
CA VAL A 221 -2.84 11.14 -11.98
C VAL A 221 -3.54 12.05 -12.98
N ASP A 222 -3.02 13.26 -13.16
CA ASP A 222 -3.45 14.19 -14.20
C ASP A 222 -2.60 13.96 -15.44
N LEU A 223 -3.17 13.25 -16.41
CA LEU A 223 -2.51 12.87 -17.67
C LEU A 223 -2.29 14.09 -18.57
N LYS A 224 -3.24 15.03 -18.58
CA LYS A 224 -3.16 16.25 -19.39
C LYS A 224 -2.17 17.26 -18.82
N GLY A 225 -2.24 17.52 -17.52
CA GLY A 225 -1.30 18.35 -16.80
C GLY A 225 0.06 17.69 -16.56
N ARG A 226 0.13 16.36 -16.74
CA ARG A 226 1.30 15.50 -16.46
C ARG A 226 1.79 15.69 -15.03
N THR A 227 0.87 15.59 -14.08
CA THR A 227 1.20 15.65 -12.66
C THR A 227 0.62 14.45 -11.94
N THR A 228 1.22 14.09 -10.82
CA THR A 228 0.71 13.07 -9.92
C THR A 228 0.76 13.57 -8.50
N GLN A 229 -0.25 13.21 -7.72
CA GLN A 229 -0.36 13.59 -6.31
C GLN A 229 -0.78 12.36 -5.51
N LEU A 230 -0.14 12.17 -4.36
CA LEU A 230 -0.51 11.13 -3.40
C LEU A 230 -0.95 11.80 -2.12
N THR A 231 -2.15 11.45 -1.66
CA THR A 231 -2.67 11.83 -0.35
C THR A 231 -2.81 10.60 0.54
N VAL A 232 -2.53 10.78 1.83
CA VAL A 232 -2.79 9.80 2.88
C VAL A 232 -3.56 10.54 3.99
N ASP A 233 -4.72 10.00 4.36
CA ASP A 233 -5.65 10.59 5.32
C ASP A 233 -5.97 12.07 5.01
N GLY A 234 -6.18 12.35 3.73
CA GLY A 234 -6.46 13.70 3.22
C GLY A 234 -5.26 14.65 3.17
N THR A 235 -4.10 14.27 3.74
CA THR A 235 -2.88 15.07 3.68
C THR A 235 -2.13 14.75 2.40
N GLN A 236 -1.80 15.77 1.59
CA GLN A 236 -0.93 15.57 0.43
C GLN A 236 0.49 15.29 0.90
N ILE A 237 0.99 14.10 0.58
CA ILE A 237 2.33 13.67 0.98
C ILE A 237 3.33 13.83 -0.15
N VAL A 238 2.89 13.64 -1.40
CA VAL A 238 3.74 13.77 -2.58
C VAL A 238 3.01 14.53 -3.68
N SER A 239 3.77 15.34 -4.42
CA SER A 239 3.39 15.92 -5.69
C SER A 239 4.58 15.90 -6.63
N ALA A 240 4.38 15.45 -7.87
CA ALA A 240 5.45 15.33 -8.86
C ALA A 240 4.95 15.60 -10.28
N THR A 241 5.87 16.01 -11.15
CA THR A 241 5.65 16.10 -12.60
C THR A 241 6.04 14.79 -13.28
N LEU A 242 5.11 14.25 -14.05
CA LEU A 242 5.29 13.06 -14.89
C LEU A 242 6.09 13.41 -16.16
N ALA A 243 6.75 12.43 -16.76
CA ALA A 243 7.41 12.59 -18.04
C ALA A 243 6.44 12.90 -19.18
N SER A 244 7.00 13.39 -20.27
CA SER A 244 6.25 13.76 -21.47
C SER A 244 5.58 12.61 -22.21
N ALA A 245 5.89 11.36 -21.86
CA ALA A 245 5.29 10.18 -22.48
C ALA A 245 3.83 9.98 -22.07
N TRP A 246 3.40 10.46 -20.90
CA TRP A 246 2.01 10.39 -20.45
C TRP A 246 1.11 11.24 -21.35
N VAL A 247 0.01 10.63 -21.79
CA VAL A 247 -0.98 11.27 -22.68
C VAL A 247 -2.39 10.97 -22.18
N VAL A 248 -3.37 11.74 -22.62
CA VAL A 248 -4.80 11.42 -22.41
C VAL A 248 -5.09 10.04 -23.01
N GLY A 249 -5.76 9.17 -22.25
CA GLY A 249 -6.05 7.80 -22.70
C GLY A 249 -6.69 6.92 -21.62
N ASN A 250 -6.77 5.62 -21.89
CA ASN A 250 -7.28 4.62 -20.95
C ASN A 250 -6.27 4.31 -19.85
N VAL A 251 -6.75 3.83 -18.72
CA VAL A 251 -5.95 3.63 -17.51
C VAL A 251 -6.30 2.32 -16.82
N GLU A 252 -5.32 1.73 -16.14
CA GLU A 252 -5.45 0.52 -15.34
C GLU A 252 -5.11 0.85 -13.88
N GLY A 253 -5.96 0.40 -12.96
CA GLY A 253 -5.72 0.43 -11.52
C GLY A 253 -5.41 -0.97 -10.99
N TYR A 254 -4.37 -1.09 -10.17
CA TYR A 254 -3.98 -2.33 -9.51
C TYR A 254 -4.10 -2.13 -8.00
N LEU A 255 -4.73 -3.07 -7.30
CA LEU A 255 -4.88 -3.08 -5.85
C LEU A 255 -4.42 -4.40 -5.27
N GLY A 256 -3.55 -4.33 -4.28
CA GLY A 256 -2.93 -5.50 -3.68
C GLY A 256 -1.45 -5.27 -3.49
N ILE A 257 -0.68 -6.34 -3.41
CA ILE A 257 0.70 -6.28 -3.00
C ILE A 257 1.65 -6.57 -4.15
N GLY A 258 2.81 -5.91 -4.11
CA GLY A 258 3.98 -6.31 -4.85
C GLY A 258 5.25 -6.01 -4.07
N SER A 259 6.08 -6.99 -3.80
CA SER A 259 7.41 -6.79 -3.22
C SER A 259 8.48 -7.36 -4.13
N LEU A 260 9.58 -6.62 -4.29
CA LEU A 260 10.81 -7.15 -4.91
C LEU A 260 11.70 -7.87 -3.90
N ASN A 261 11.43 -7.67 -2.60
CA ASN A 261 12.22 -8.18 -1.50
C ASN A 261 11.52 -9.34 -0.79
N ASN A 262 12.29 -10.06 0.01
CA ASN A 262 11.84 -11.25 0.73
C ASN A 262 10.94 -10.85 1.92
N PRO A 263 9.67 -11.26 1.98
CA PRO A 263 8.89 -11.13 3.21
C PRO A 263 9.53 -12.03 4.27
N LYS A 264 10.21 -11.41 5.25
CA LYS A 264 10.90 -12.11 6.36
C LYS A 264 9.94 -12.55 7.46
N SER A 265 8.72 -12.01 7.46
CA SER A 265 7.67 -12.29 8.41
C SER A 265 6.33 -12.41 7.68
N ARG A 266 5.31 -12.87 8.39
CA ARG A 266 3.95 -12.91 7.86
C ARG A 266 3.44 -11.49 7.68
N TRP A 267 2.84 -11.23 6.53
CA TRP A 267 2.14 -9.97 6.26
C TRP A 267 0.65 -10.24 6.18
N GLU A 268 -0.14 -9.36 6.77
CA GLU A 268 -1.57 -9.28 6.52
C GLU A 268 -1.92 -7.86 6.14
N ILE A 269 -2.37 -7.70 4.90
CA ILE A 269 -2.68 -6.39 4.34
C ILE A 269 -4.12 -6.43 3.86
N ARG A 270 -4.90 -5.46 4.32
CA ARG A 270 -6.33 -5.38 4.07
C ARG A 270 -6.63 -4.14 3.24
N TYR A 271 -7.60 -4.27 2.36
CA TYR A 271 -8.08 -3.21 1.49
C TYR A 271 -9.59 -3.13 1.54
N ASP A 272 -10.12 -1.94 1.42
CA ASP A 272 -11.56 -1.67 1.43
C ASP A 272 -11.83 -0.40 0.61
N ASN A 273 -13.08 -0.15 0.22
CA ASN A 273 -13.51 1.06 -0.48
C ASN A 273 -12.65 1.43 -1.70
N ALA A 274 -12.35 0.46 -2.57
CA ALA A 274 -11.58 0.70 -3.77
C ALA A 274 -12.40 1.50 -4.78
N LEU A 275 -11.84 2.60 -5.30
CA LEU A 275 -12.55 3.56 -6.14
C LEU A 275 -11.64 4.06 -7.28
N LEU A 276 -12.12 4.00 -8.52
CA LEU A 276 -11.50 4.67 -9.67
C LEU A 276 -12.44 5.72 -10.25
N THR A 277 -12.08 6.99 -10.09
CA THR A 277 -12.82 8.11 -10.70
C THR A 277 -12.06 8.62 -11.92
N LEU A 278 -12.80 8.97 -12.98
CA LEU A 278 -12.26 9.53 -14.22
C LEU A 278 -12.86 10.91 -14.47
N GLN A 279 -12.02 11.85 -14.91
CA GLN A 279 -12.35 13.22 -15.24
C GLN A 279 -11.85 13.58 -16.65
#